data_AF-A0A369CIK1-F1
#
_entry.id   AF-A0A369CIK1-F1
#
_cell.length_a   1.000
_cell.length_b   1.000
_cell.length_c   1.000
_cell.angle_alpha   90.00
_cell.angle_beta   90.00
_cell.angle_gamma   90.00
#
_symmetry.space_group_name_H-M   'P 1'
#
loop_
_entity.id
_entity.type
_entity.pdbx_description
1 polymer ?
#
loop_
_entity_poly.entity_id
_entity_poly.type
_entity_poly.pdbx_seq_one_letter_code
_entity_poly.pdbx_strand_id
1 'polypeptide(L)' 'MGTGHLQMWIFSALVTLLTIGGIAYIFIAQPEYLRADRDGVPYFSPKVENPITGEAIDMGTLVRHYRGETP' A
#
# COMPACT_ATOMS: atom_id res chain seq x y z
N MET A 1 -33.37 -27.91 -5.59
CA MET A 1 -32.59 -26.81 -6.18
C MET A 1 -32.18 -27.23 -7.59
N GLY A 2 -32.50 -26.45 -8.62
CA GLY A 2 -32.08 -26.75 -9.99
C GLY A 2 -30.56 -26.61 -10.16
N THR A 3 -29.96 -27.35 -11.09
CA THR A 3 -28.51 -27.37 -11.35
C THR A 3 -27.90 -25.98 -11.54
N GLY A 4 -28.61 -25.07 -12.21
CA GLY A 4 -28.17 -23.68 -12.41
C GLY A 4 -28.11 -22.86 -11.12
N HIS A 5 -29.05 -23.05 -10.19
CA HIS A 5 -29.01 -22.37 -8.89
C HIS A 5 -27.81 -22.84 -8.05
N LEU A 6 -27.50 -24.14 -8.10
CA LEU A 6 -26.34 -24.68 -7.40
C LEU A 6 -25.02 -24.16 -7.99
N GLN A 7 -24.90 -24.10 -9.32
CA GLN A 7 -23.74 -23.53 -10.01
C GLN A 7 -23.52 -22.06 -9.63
N MET A 8 -24.57 -21.24 -9.66
CA MET A 8 -24.47 -19.83 -9.29
C MET A 8 -24.13 -19.62 -7.83
N TRP A 9 -24.66 -20.47 -6.93
CA TRP A 9 -24.31 -20.43 -5.52
C TRP A 9 -22.83 -20.74 -5.29
N ILE A 10 -22.30 -21.80 -5.92
CA ILE A 10 -20.88 -22.16 -5.81
C ILE A 10 -20.01 -21.03 -6.36
N PHE A 11 -20.33 -20.50 -7.54
CA PHE A 11 -19.59 -19.39 -8.13
C PHE A 11 -19.56 -18.18 -7.21
N SER A 12 -20.72 -17.76 -6.69
CA SER A 12 -20.81 -16.64 -5.76
C SER A 12 -19.99 -16.87 -4.49
N ALA A 13 -20.06 -18.06 -3.90
CA ALA A 13 -19.30 -18.40 -2.70
C ALA A 13 -17.78 -18.33 -2.97
N LEU A 14 -17.32 -18.84 -4.11
CA LEU A 14 -15.91 -18.77 -4.50
C LEU A 14 -15.45 -17.33 -4.72
N VAL A 15 -16.24 -16.51 -5.41
CA VAL A 15 -15.91 -15.09 -5.60
C VAL A 15 -15.82 -14.38 -4.25
N THR A 16 -16.79 -14.57 -3.36
CA THR A 16 -16.75 -13.99 -2.01
C THR A 16 -15.50 -14.40 -1.23
N LEU A 17 -15.14 -15.68 -1.25
CA LEU A 17 -13.94 -16.18 -0.57
C LEU A 17 -12.67 -15.58 -1.16
N LEU A 18 -12.55 -15.50 -2.49
CA LEU A 18 -11.40 -14.90 -3.15
C LEU A 18 -11.29 -13.39 -2.88
N THR A 19 -12.41 -12.66 -2.86
CA THR A 19 -12.43 -11.23 -2.55
C THR A 19 -12.00 -10.98 -1.11
N ILE A 20 -12.62 -11.66 -0.14
CA ILE A 20 -12.27 -11.48 1.28
C ILE A 20 -10.83 -11.93 1.52
N GLY A 21 -10.43 -13.07 0.95
CA GLY A 21 -9.07 -13.59 1.08
C GLY A 21 -8.01 -12.66 0.48
N GLY A 22 -8.26 -12.10 -0.70
CA GLY A 22 -7.35 -11.15 -1.35
C GLY A 22 -7.18 -9.86 -0.55
N ILE A 23 -8.29 -9.30 -0.03
CA ILE A 23 -8.24 -8.11 0.82
C ILE A 23 -7.48 -8.42 2.12
N ALA A 24 -7.83 -9.52 2.79
CA ALA A 24 -7.15 -9.92 4.03
C ALA A 24 -5.65 -10.13 3.80
N TYR A 25 -5.26 -10.75 2.68
CA TYR A 25 -3.86 -10.94 2.30
C TYR A 25 -3.11 -9.61 2.16
N ILE A 26 -3.70 -8.60 1.52
CA ILE A 26 -3.07 -7.27 1.38
C ILE A 26 -2.80 -6.63 2.75
N PHE A 27 -3.68 -6.82 3.73
CA PHE A 27 -3.48 -6.27 5.08
C PHE A 27 -2.48 -7.06 5.92
N ILE A 28 -2.42 -8.37 5.78
CA ILE A 28 -1.52 -9.23 6.58
C ILE A 28 -0.11 -9.27 5.98
N ALA A 29 -0.02 -9.42 4.66
CA ALA A 29 1.22 -9.58 3.91
C ALA A 29 1.36 -8.42 2.93
N GLN A 30 1.36 -7.19 3.47
CA GLN A 30 1.39 -5.97 2.67
C GLN A 30 2.59 -5.99 1.72
N PRO A 31 2.33 -5.94 0.40
CA PRO A 31 3.40 -5.94 -0.60
C PRO A 31 4.23 -4.67 -0.47
N GLU A 32 5.50 -4.76 -0.86
CA GLU A 32 6.49 -3.70 -0.60
C GLU A 32 6.06 -2.33 -1.14
N TYR A 33 5.36 -2.29 -2.28
CA TYR A 33 4.89 -1.04 -2.89
C TYR A 33 3.79 -0.32 -2.09
N LEU A 34 3.14 -1.00 -1.13
CA LEU A 34 2.20 -0.38 -0.21
C LEU A 34 2.85 -0.03 1.13
N ARG A 35 4.09 -0.45 1.38
CA ARG A 35 4.77 -0.16 2.65
C ARG A 35 5.24 1.29 2.70
N ALA A 36 5.20 1.83 3.91
CA ALA A 36 5.75 3.13 4.24
C ALA A 36 6.68 2.99 5.46
N ASP A 37 7.62 3.92 5.59
CA ASP A 37 8.49 3.99 6.76
C ASP A 37 7.77 4.50 8.01
N ARG A 38 8.53 4.63 9.12
CA ARG A 38 8.01 5.14 10.39
C ARG A 38 7.42 6.55 10.27
N ASP A 39 7.91 7.34 9.32
CA ASP A 39 7.49 8.72 9.12
C ASP A 39 6.30 8.83 8.14
N GLY A 40 5.86 7.69 7.59
CA GLY A 40 4.74 7.58 6.66
C GLY A 40 5.14 7.76 5.20
N VAL A 41 6.44 7.77 4.87
CA VAL A 41 6.94 7.92 3.50
C VAL A 41 6.88 6.57 2.78
N PRO A 42 6.14 6.43 1.66
CA PRO A 42 6.12 5.19 0.89
C PRO A 42 7.53 4.78 0.42
N TYR A 43 7.87 3.49 0.48
CA TYR A 43 9.21 2.99 0.13
C TYR A 43 9.62 3.25 -1.32
N PHE A 44 8.64 3.41 -2.22
CA PHE A 44 8.86 3.71 -3.63
C PHE A 44 8.57 5.17 -3.99
N SER A 45 8.61 6.06 -2.99
CA SER A 45 8.51 7.50 -3.25
C SER A 45 9.69 7.95 -4.11
N PRO A 46 9.45 8.69 -5.20
CA PRO A 46 10.53 9.26 -5.98
C PRO A 46 11.31 10.28 -5.14
N LYS A 47 12.56 10.54 -5.52
CA LYS A 47 13.32 11.65 -4.95
C LYS A 47 12.62 12.98 -5.24
N VAL A 48 12.73 13.91 -4.30
CA VAL A 48 12.15 15.25 -4.37
C VAL A 48 13.25 16.30 -4.42
N GLU A 49 12.94 17.47 -4.96
CA GLU A 49 13.89 18.57 -5.04
C GLU A 49 14.06 19.25 -3.68
N ASN A 50 15.31 19.51 -3.28
CA ASN A 50 15.63 20.33 -2.13
C ASN A 50 15.24 21.79 -2.44
N PRO A 51 14.33 22.41 -1.67
CA PRO A 51 13.82 23.75 -1.99
C PRO A 51 14.86 24.87 -1.82
N ILE A 52 16.00 24.58 -1.18
CA ILE A 52 17.10 25.52 -0.96
C ILE A 52 18.21 25.32 -2.01
N THR A 53 18.60 24.08 -2.27
CA THR A 53 19.77 23.76 -3.12
C THR A 53 19.44 23.28 -4.53
N GLY A 54 18.19 22.88 -4.80
CA GLY A 54 17.77 22.27 -6.07
C GLY A 54 18.21 20.81 -6.25
N GLU A 55 18.85 20.19 -5.24
CA GLU A 55 19.34 18.82 -5.34
C GLU A 55 18.23 17.77 -5.16
N ALA A 56 18.33 16.64 -5.85
CA ALA A 56 17.40 15.52 -5.67
C ALA A 56 17.70 14.73 -4.39
N ILE A 57 16.83 14.86 -3.39
CA ILE A 57 16.95 14.26 -2.06
C ILE A 57 15.81 13.29 -1.75
N ASP A 58 16.01 12.45 -0.73
CA ASP A 58 14.96 11.56 -0.24
C ASP A 58 13.85 12.35 0.48
N MET A 59 12.59 11.98 0.26
CA MET A 59 11.43 12.64 0.87
C MET A 59 11.50 12.63 2.40
N GLY A 60 11.97 11.55 3.01
CA GLY A 60 12.16 11.45 4.46
C GLY A 60 13.13 12.49 5.01
N THR A 61 14.08 12.97 4.19
CA THR A 61 15.01 14.04 4.59
C THR A 61 14.27 15.35 4.86
N LEU A 62 13.35 15.73 3.98
CA LEU A 62 12.52 16.92 4.19
C LEU A 62 11.54 16.72 5.34
N VAL A 63 10.90 15.55 5.44
CA VAL A 63 9.97 15.27 6.55
C VAL A 63 10.66 15.45 7.90
N ARG A 64 11.84 14.85 8.09
CA ARG A 64 12.63 15.02 9.31
C ARG A 64 13.04 16.47 9.54
N HIS A 65 13.51 17.17 8.49
CA HIS A 65 13.88 18.58 8.59
C HIS A 65 12.72 19.46 9.06
N TYR A 66 11.53 19.34 8.45
CA TYR A 66 10.36 20.15 8.81
C TYR A 66 9.71 19.76 10.14
N ARG A 67 9.90 18.52 10.61
CA ARG A 67 9.53 18.11 11.97
C ARG A 67 10.48 18.66 13.05
N GLY A 68 11.58 19.30 12.66
CA GLY A 68 12.64 19.72 13.58
C GLY A 68 13.49 18.54 14.06
N GLU A 69 13.33 17.37 13.46
CA GLU A 69 14.13 16.17 13.68
C GLU A 69 15.36 16.20 12.77
N THR A 70 15.99 17.38 12.57
CA THR A 70 17.12 17.57 11.64
C THR A 70 18.11 16.41 11.73
N PRO A 71 18.72 15.98 10.59
CA PRO A 71 19.68 14.90 10.60
C PRO A 71 20.74 15.03 11.70
#